data_AF-A0A7S1PUZ9-F1
#
_entry.id   AF-A0A7S1PUZ9-F1
#
_cell.length_a   1.000
_cell.length_b   1.000
_cell.length_c   1.000
_cell.angle_alpha   90.00
_cell.angle_beta   90.00
_cell.angle_gamma   90.00
#
_symmetry.space_group_name_H-M   'P 1'
#
loop_
_entity.id
_entity.type
_entity.pdbx_description
1 polymer ?
#
loop_
_entity_poly.entity_id
_entity_poly.type
_entity_poly.pdbx_seq_one_letter_code
_entity_poly.pdbx_strand_id
1 'polypeptide(L)'
;MRAAMWKSVTLVLGVLGAGAREEKCSSTERVLRQAPVLLQTGHLAGRARQRAPLCAESVVREACSDLQAGEDDHAPDGRVSKQMVMDGFVVNASVADEFWEALGLGGRASVVCMDLCKAAVKYTGRLTRLPPSHDRACYRTASGDVACDLDVSLPALREINFAGDLPDHHGDDRSRGRLRHLQRPSGRGARKSRGTRRAAEGMAPYTAHTLVERLANAFQVYPAPGLVAPVTSAVTMASKSACATSISRLVQKSKVWVTSAISKVQRRQTRRHMQKWFGATAAATRREVMRVLNSIEAVLVDFSFVILPNHPETCDGTTFAFVMTDGDDDCDEAELKTAECATDKTGKKVVYLCDLYCTSSEKVQIETLVHESSHHLPADTDDVPPEPYGREECLDMAQKRPQAALKNADNYCFYVVDVVRGLSDRSTMCPSSESEDCVSEPCSCESDELRVGEGGCFYCTAKCPSAASGDCDESPCRCGPGKARADGGGCYYCEDA
;
A
#
# COMPACT_ATOMS: atom_id res chain seq x y z
N MET A 1 42.60 -2.70 -43.87
CA MET A 1 42.93 -4.13 -44.02
C MET A 1 42.04 -4.91 -43.06
N ARG A 2 41.11 -5.70 -43.61
CA ARG A 2 40.13 -6.52 -42.88
C ARG A 2 40.70 -7.94 -42.71
N ALA A 3 40.61 -8.51 -41.51
CA ALA A 3 40.69 -9.94 -41.23
C ALA A 3 39.87 -10.14 -39.92
N ALA A 4 38.68 -10.72 -39.87
CA ALA A 4 38.22 -12.05 -40.30
C ALA A 4 38.91 -13.20 -39.54
N MET A 5 38.30 -13.64 -38.43
CA MET A 5 38.40 -15.03 -37.96
C MET A 5 37.03 -15.49 -37.45
N TRP A 6 36.38 -16.26 -38.30
CA TRP A 6 35.36 -17.25 -37.95
C TRP A 6 36.07 -18.49 -37.39
N LYS A 7 35.55 -19.07 -36.31
CA LYS A 7 35.74 -20.50 -36.02
C LYS A 7 34.39 -21.12 -35.70
N SER A 8 34.05 -22.07 -36.55
CA SER A 8 32.95 -23.03 -36.47
C SER A 8 33.04 -23.86 -35.18
N VAL A 9 31.89 -24.12 -34.56
CA VAL A 9 31.70 -25.25 -33.65
C VAL A 9 30.73 -26.21 -34.31
N THR A 10 31.23 -27.42 -34.56
CA THR A 10 30.51 -28.52 -35.18
C THR A 10 29.65 -29.24 -34.15
N LEU A 11 28.42 -29.50 -34.59
CA LEU A 11 27.38 -30.33 -34.00
C LEU A 11 27.88 -31.74 -33.64
N VAL A 12 27.66 -32.20 -32.41
CA VAL A 12 27.71 -33.63 -32.05
C VAL A 12 26.32 -34.06 -31.60
N LEU A 13 25.69 -34.89 -32.43
CA LEU A 13 24.49 -35.66 -32.11
C LEU A 13 24.87 -36.85 -31.21
N GLY A 14 24.25 -36.93 -30.04
CA GLY A 14 24.30 -38.08 -29.15
C GLY A 14 22.92 -38.34 -28.55
N VAL A 15 22.33 -39.48 -28.90
CA VAL A 15 21.02 -39.99 -28.51
C VAL A 15 21.18 -40.99 -27.34
N LEU A 16 20.09 -41.18 -26.58
CA LEU A 16 19.83 -42.14 -25.46
C LEU A 16 20.21 -41.59 -24.07
N GLY A 17 19.38 -41.61 -23.04
CA GLY A 17 18.05 -42.19 -22.79
C GLY A 17 17.78 -42.19 -21.26
N ALA A 18 16.51 -42.43 -20.89
CA ALA A 18 15.96 -42.50 -19.51
C ALA A 18 15.77 -41.12 -18.83
N GLY A 19 14.62 -40.75 -18.28
CA GLY A 19 13.43 -41.50 -17.90
C GLY A 19 12.85 -40.78 -16.69
N ALA A 20 11.97 -39.80 -16.91
CA ALA A 20 11.26 -39.10 -15.84
C ALA A 20 9.76 -39.25 -16.09
N ARG A 21 9.10 -39.89 -15.12
CA ARG A 21 7.66 -40.16 -15.08
C ARG A 21 6.91 -38.85 -14.93
N GLU A 22 6.07 -38.52 -15.91
CA GLU A 22 4.95 -37.59 -15.74
C GLU A 22 3.84 -38.30 -14.97
N GLU A 23 3.59 -37.89 -13.73
CA GLU A 23 2.34 -38.20 -13.03
C GLU A 23 1.21 -37.38 -13.65
N LYS A 24 0.47 -38.04 -14.55
CA LYS A 24 -0.84 -37.57 -15.02
C LYS A 24 -1.84 -37.71 -13.87
N CYS A 25 -2.36 -36.59 -13.36
CA CYS A 25 -3.65 -36.56 -12.69
C CYS A 25 -4.75 -36.89 -13.72
N SER A 26 -5.03 -38.18 -13.87
CA SER A 26 -6.22 -38.71 -14.54
C SER A 26 -7.42 -38.59 -13.60
N SER A 27 -8.25 -37.56 -13.81
CA SER A 27 -9.61 -37.52 -13.24
C SER A 27 -10.59 -38.04 -14.28
N THR A 28 -11.21 -39.16 -13.90
CA THR A 28 -12.27 -39.91 -14.56
C THR A 28 -13.44 -39.03 -15.04
N GLU A 29 -13.79 -39.16 -16.32
CA GLU A 29 -15.06 -38.71 -16.89
C GLU A 29 -16.24 -39.40 -16.18
N ARG A 30 -17.07 -38.63 -15.47
CA ARG A 30 -18.47 -38.97 -15.27
C ARG A 30 -19.32 -38.15 -16.23
N VAL A 31 -19.91 -38.86 -17.19
CA VAL A 31 -20.98 -38.40 -18.06
C VAL A 31 -22.19 -38.04 -17.18
N LEU A 32 -22.39 -36.74 -16.92
CA LEU A 32 -23.67 -36.19 -16.49
C LEU A 32 -24.33 -35.51 -17.69
N ARG A 33 -25.37 -36.15 -18.20
CA ARG A 33 -26.34 -35.53 -19.12
C ARG A 33 -27.02 -34.38 -18.39
N GLN A 34 -26.62 -33.15 -18.67
CA GLN A 34 -27.41 -31.96 -18.34
C GLN A 34 -28.16 -31.49 -19.58
N ALA A 35 -29.47 -31.29 -19.40
CA ALA A 35 -30.37 -30.70 -20.37
C ALA A 35 -29.93 -29.26 -20.72
N PRO A 36 -30.22 -28.76 -21.93
CA PRO A 36 -29.90 -27.38 -22.29
C PRO A 36 -30.85 -26.44 -21.54
N VAL A 37 -30.38 -25.87 -20.44
CA VAL A 37 -30.94 -24.63 -19.92
C VAL A 37 -30.49 -23.53 -20.88
N LEU A 38 -31.42 -23.08 -21.71
CA LEU A 38 -31.34 -21.83 -22.48
C LEU A 38 -31.22 -20.67 -21.49
N LEU A 39 -30.03 -20.46 -20.94
CA LEU A 39 -29.63 -19.20 -20.34
C LEU A 39 -29.51 -18.21 -21.50
N GLN A 40 -30.56 -17.42 -21.67
CA GLN A 40 -30.47 -16.13 -22.34
C GLN A 40 -29.41 -15.31 -21.59
N THR A 41 -28.16 -15.41 -22.03
CA THR A 41 -27.11 -14.43 -21.77
C THR A 41 -27.46 -13.18 -22.58
N GLY A 42 -28.52 -12.51 -22.11
CA GLY A 42 -28.96 -11.24 -22.63
C GLY A 42 -27.79 -10.27 -22.61
N HIS A 43 -27.66 -9.53 -23.71
CA HIS A 43 -26.72 -8.45 -23.95
C HIS A 43 -26.67 -7.41 -22.80
N LEU A 44 -26.01 -7.71 -21.69
CA LEU A 44 -25.34 -6.70 -20.86
C LEU A 44 -23.96 -6.41 -21.45
N ALA A 45 -23.93 -6.24 -22.78
CA ALA A 45 -22.82 -5.60 -23.45
C ALA A 45 -22.67 -4.21 -22.81
N GLY A 46 -21.53 -4.04 -22.15
CA GLY A 46 -21.24 -2.97 -21.22
C GLY A 46 -21.71 -1.61 -21.72
N ARG A 47 -22.74 -1.06 -21.06
CA ARG A 47 -22.74 0.37 -20.82
C ARG A 47 -21.49 0.63 -19.99
N ALA A 48 -20.41 1.03 -20.66
CA ALA A 48 -19.28 1.64 -20.00
C ALA A 48 -19.87 2.67 -19.04
N ARG A 49 -19.82 2.38 -17.73
CA ARG A 49 -20.35 3.30 -16.72
C ARG A 49 -19.69 4.63 -17.02
N GLN A 50 -20.50 5.65 -17.32
CA GLN A 50 -19.98 7.00 -17.53
C GLN A 50 -19.18 7.32 -16.27
N ARG A 51 -17.87 7.44 -16.42
CA ARG A 51 -17.00 7.73 -15.29
C ARG A 51 -17.29 9.14 -14.83
N ALA A 52 -17.24 9.32 -13.52
CA ALA A 52 -17.52 10.60 -12.91
C ALA A 52 -16.47 11.63 -13.39
N PRO A 53 -16.88 12.87 -13.71
CA PRO A 53 -15.95 13.93 -14.11
C PRO A 53 -15.01 14.28 -12.96
N LEU A 54 -13.84 14.86 -13.25
CA LEU A 54 -12.93 15.35 -12.22
C LEU A 54 -13.66 16.28 -11.23
N CYS A 55 -13.33 16.15 -9.94
CA CYS A 55 -14.03 16.80 -8.84
C CYS A 55 -15.55 16.51 -8.76
N ALA A 56 -16.02 15.36 -9.24
CA ALA A 56 -17.37 14.88 -8.92
C ALA A 56 -17.66 14.92 -7.41
N GLU A 57 -18.88 15.34 -7.06
CA GLU A 57 -19.24 15.64 -5.67
C GLU A 57 -19.06 14.47 -4.71
N SER A 58 -19.39 13.24 -5.14
CA SER A 58 -19.22 12.04 -4.30
C SER A 58 -17.75 11.78 -3.96
N VAL A 59 -16.85 11.94 -4.92
CA VAL A 59 -15.40 11.75 -4.73
C VAL A 59 -14.83 12.87 -3.87
N VAL A 60 -15.23 14.12 -4.11
CA VAL A 60 -14.80 15.26 -3.28
C VAL A 60 -15.27 15.11 -1.85
N ARG A 61 -16.51 14.68 -1.63
CA ARG A 61 -17.07 14.47 -0.29
C ARG A 61 -16.31 13.38 0.46
N GLU A 62 -16.02 12.27 -0.21
CA GLU A 62 -15.22 11.19 0.37
C GLU A 62 -13.81 11.69 0.72
N ALA A 63 -13.07 12.26 -0.23
CA ALA A 63 -11.73 12.78 0.01
C ALA A 63 -11.70 13.88 1.10
N CYS A 64 -12.75 14.68 1.19
CA CYS A 64 -12.90 15.69 2.25
C CYS A 64 -13.00 15.04 3.63
N SER A 65 -13.85 14.02 3.75
CA SER A 65 -13.96 13.23 4.99
C SER A 65 -12.62 12.62 5.38
N ASP A 66 -11.78 12.23 4.42
CA ASP A 66 -10.45 11.67 4.66
C ASP A 66 -9.48 12.69 5.24
N LEU A 67 -9.45 13.87 4.63
CA LEU A 67 -8.59 14.97 5.06
C LEU A 67 -8.99 15.52 6.42
N GLN A 68 -10.28 15.41 6.78
CA GLN A 68 -10.81 15.80 8.08
C GLN A 68 -10.66 14.68 9.14
N ALA A 69 -10.31 13.45 8.75
CA ALA A 69 -10.28 12.33 9.68
C ALA A 69 -9.16 12.48 10.71
N GLY A 70 -9.56 12.63 11.98
CA GLY A 70 -8.65 12.74 13.12
C GLY A 70 -8.62 14.10 13.81
N GLU A 71 -9.38 15.07 13.30
CA GLU A 71 -9.73 16.30 14.02
C GLU A 71 -10.89 16.05 14.99
N ASP A 72 -10.96 16.86 16.05
CA ASP A 72 -12.11 16.89 16.95
C ASP A 72 -13.37 17.27 16.15
N ASP A 73 -14.56 16.86 16.59
CA ASP A 73 -15.88 17.02 15.93
C ASP A 73 -16.31 18.48 15.63
N HIS A 74 -15.40 19.43 15.75
CA HIS A 74 -15.57 20.87 15.57
C HIS A 74 -15.11 21.39 14.20
N ALA A 75 -14.49 20.55 13.36
CA ALA A 75 -14.18 20.93 11.99
C ALA A 75 -15.48 21.21 11.21
N PRO A 76 -15.65 22.38 10.57
CA PRO A 76 -16.86 22.64 9.79
C PRO A 76 -16.96 21.65 8.63
N ASP A 77 -18.11 20.97 8.54
CA ASP A 77 -18.38 19.99 7.49
C ASP A 77 -18.00 20.51 6.10
N GLY A 78 -17.27 19.70 5.34
CA GLY A 78 -16.90 20.02 3.97
C GLY A 78 -15.77 21.05 3.80
N ARG A 79 -15.04 21.41 4.85
CA ARG A 79 -13.91 22.34 4.79
C ARG A 79 -12.59 21.71 5.25
N VAL A 80 -11.52 22.01 4.52
CA VAL A 80 -10.16 21.59 4.89
C VAL A 80 -9.35 22.81 5.32
N SER A 81 -8.73 22.71 6.49
CA SER A 81 -7.81 23.72 7.03
C SER A 81 -6.39 23.48 6.54
N LYS A 82 -5.53 24.50 6.64
CA LYS A 82 -4.10 24.34 6.38
C LYS A 82 -3.45 23.33 7.33
N GLN A 83 -3.88 23.31 8.59
CA GLN A 83 -3.39 22.40 9.62
C GLN A 83 -3.71 20.93 9.26
N MET A 84 -4.92 20.65 8.76
CA MET A 84 -5.29 19.30 8.30
C MET A 84 -4.37 18.80 7.17
N VAL A 85 -3.96 19.67 6.25
CA VAL A 85 -2.99 19.32 5.19
C VAL A 85 -1.60 19.07 5.80
N MET A 86 -1.18 19.90 6.76
CA MET A 86 0.09 19.70 7.47
C MET A 86 0.15 18.35 8.17
N ASP A 87 -0.91 17.99 8.89
CA ASP A 87 -0.98 16.74 9.65
C ASP A 87 -1.18 15.52 8.73
N GLY A 88 -2.03 15.65 7.70
CA GLY A 88 -2.33 14.59 6.76
C GLY A 88 -1.15 14.19 5.87
N PHE A 89 -0.35 15.17 5.42
CA PHE A 89 0.81 14.94 4.56
C PHE A 89 2.16 15.02 5.30
N VAL A 90 2.13 15.28 6.61
CA VAL A 90 3.32 15.41 7.48
C VAL A 90 4.28 16.47 6.92
N VAL A 91 3.78 17.70 6.74
CA VAL A 91 4.55 18.84 6.21
C VAL A 91 4.64 19.99 7.20
N ASN A 92 5.70 20.80 7.11
CA ASN A 92 5.86 21.98 7.96
C ASN A 92 5.04 23.17 7.44
N ALA A 93 4.90 24.20 8.29
CA ALA A 93 4.11 25.38 7.99
C ALA A 93 4.60 26.13 6.73
N SER A 94 5.92 26.23 6.51
CA SER A 94 6.48 26.92 5.34
C SER A 94 6.05 26.27 4.03
N VAL A 95 6.16 24.93 3.96
CA VAL A 95 5.72 24.17 2.78
C VAL A 95 4.21 24.27 2.57
N ALA A 96 3.44 24.23 3.66
CA ALA A 96 1.98 24.36 3.60
C ALA A 96 1.55 25.78 3.15
N ASP A 97 2.29 26.82 3.54
CA ASP A 97 2.07 28.20 3.10
C ASP A 97 2.34 28.34 1.60
N GLU A 98 3.52 27.90 1.12
CA GLU A 98 3.85 27.90 -0.31
C GLU A 98 2.82 27.13 -1.14
N PHE A 99 2.36 25.99 -0.63
CA PHE A 99 1.30 25.19 -1.23
C PHE A 99 -0.04 25.93 -1.30
N TRP A 100 -0.46 26.60 -0.22
CA TRP A 100 -1.69 27.40 -0.22
C TRP A 100 -1.62 28.55 -1.23
N GLU A 101 -0.48 29.24 -1.28
CA GLU A 101 -0.24 30.31 -2.24
C GLU A 101 -0.23 29.81 -3.69
N ALA A 102 0.40 28.65 -3.95
CA ALA A 102 0.43 28.03 -5.27
C ALA A 102 -0.98 27.71 -5.80
N LEU A 103 -1.90 27.34 -4.91
CA LEU A 103 -3.32 27.11 -5.22
C LEU A 103 -4.15 28.39 -5.35
N GLY A 104 -3.58 29.57 -5.07
CA GLY A 104 -4.31 30.84 -5.02
C GLY A 104 -5.28 30.93 -3.83
N LEU A 105 -4.97 30.23 -2.74
CA LEU A 105 -5.77 30.16 -1.52
C LEU A 105 -5.16 30.99 -0.38
N GLY A 106 -4.13 31.79 -0.69
CA GLY A 106 -3.43 32.66 0.25
C GLY A 106 -4.34 33.47 1.17
N GLY A 107 -3.93 33.62 2.42
CA GLY A 107 -4.67 34.32 3.46
C GLY A 107 -5.93 33.61 4.00
N ARG A 108 -6.29 32.44 3.49
CA ARG A 108 -7.45 31.66 3.99
C ARG A 108 -7.02 30.61 5.02
N ALA A 109 -7.67 30.59 6.18
CA ALA A 109 -7.45 29.56 7.20
C ALA A 109 -8.02 28.18 6.82
N SER A 110 -9.16 28.16 6.12
CA SER A 110 -9.81 26.95 5.62
C SER A 110 -10.56 27.21 4.31
N VAL A 111 -10.75 26.15 3.52
CA VAL A 111 -11.37 26.20 2.19
C VAL A 111 -12.39 25.09 2.02
N VAL A 112 -13.45 25.36 1.24
CA VAL A 112 -14.44 24.33 0.89
C VAL A 112 -13.76 23.25 0.03
N CYS A 113 -13.98 21.98 0.33
CA CYS A 113 -13.31 20.87 -0.34
C CYS A 113 -13.50 20.84 -1.87
N MET A 114 -14.66 21.25 -2.36
CA MET A 114 -14.91 21.39 -3.79
C MET A 114 -13.99 22.45 -4.43
N ASP A 115 -13.80 23.59 -3.76
CA ASP A 115 -12.90 24.64 -4.24
C ASP A 115 -11.45 24.17 -4.18
N LEU A 116 -11.08 23.41 -3.13
CA LEU A 116 -9.76 22.82 -2.99
C LEU A 116 -9.46 21.82 -4.11
N CYS A 117 -10.39 20.93 -4.44
CA CYS A 117 -10.26 20.00 -5.58
C CYS A 117 -10.10 20.77 -6.90
N LYS A 118 -10.97 21.75 -7.16
CA LYS A 118 -10.90 22.56 -8.39
C LYS A 118 -9.59 23.34 -8.49
N ALA A 119 -9.08 23.88 -7.39
CA ALA A 119 -7.80 24.57 -7.34
C ALA A 119 -6.64 23.62 -7.65
N ALA A 120 -6.62 22.43 -7.04
CA ALA A 120 -5.62 21.41 -7.32
C ALA A 120 -5.65 20.95 -8.78
N VAL A 121 -6.83 20.60 -9.31
CA VAL A 121 -7.00 20.21 -10.72
C VAL A 121 -6.54 21.33 -11.67
N LYS A 122 -6.93 22.58 -11.40
CA LYS A 122 -6.50 23.75 -12.20
C LYS A 122 -4.99 23.97 -12.14
N TYR A 123 -4.37 23.80 -10.98
CA TYR A 123 -2.91 23.92 -10.84
C TYR A 123 -2.21 22.80 -11.60
N THR A 124 -2.57 21.55 -11.35
CA THR A 124 -1.98 20.37 -12.00
C THR A 124 -2.15 20.41 -13.52
N GLY A 125 -3.32 20.80 -14.02
CA GLY A 125 -3.59 20.91 -15.45
C GLY A 125 -2.79 21.99 -16.19
N ARG A 126 -2.16 22.93 -15.47
CA ARG A 126 -1.20 23.88 -16.06
C ARG A 126 0.18 23.27 -16.25
N LEU A 127 0.53 22.26 -15.46
CA LEU A 127 1.88 21.67 -15.42
C LEU A 127 1.98 20.36 -16.19
N THR A 128 0.87 19.62 -16.29
CA THR A 128 0.86 18.28 -16.86
C THR A 128 -0.52 17.92 -17.41
N ARG A 129 -0.61 16.78 -18.11
CA ARG A 129 -1.87 16.26 -18.63
C ARG A 129 -2.66 15.62 -17.49
N LEU A 130 -3.92 16.02 -17.38
CA LEU A 130 -4.90 15.45 -16.46
C LEU A 130 -5.60 14.23 -17.06
N PRO A 131 -6.04 13.27 -16.23
CA PRO A 131 -6.89 12.19 -16.70
C PRO A 131 -8.28 12.74 -17.11
N PRO A 132 -9.00 12.04 -18.01
CA PRO A 132 -10.30 12.51 -18.50
C PRO A 132 -11.43 12.40 -17.46
N SER A 133 -11.24 11.60 -16.41
CA SER A 133 -12.24 11.33 -15.38
C SER A 133 -11.56 10.87 -14.09
N HIS A 134 -12.34 10.75 -13.02
CA HIS A 134 -11.92 9.98 -11.85
C HIS A 134 -11.63 8.53 -12.20
N ASP A 135 -10.87 7.85 -11.34
CA ASP A 135 -10.42 6.46 -11.51
C ASP A 135 -9.61 6.20 -12.79
N ARG A 136 -9.09 7.25 -13.42
CA ARG A 136 -8.15 7.16 -14.54
C ARG A 136 -6.83 7.76 -14.12
N ALA A 137 -5.75 7.12 -14.52
CA ALA A 137 -4.41 7.64 -14.34
C ALA A 137 -3.74 7.90 -15.69
N CYS A 138 -2.88 8.91 -15.68
CA CYS A 138 -1.99 9.19 -16.79
C CYS A 138 -0.59 8.63 -16.52
N TYR A 139 0.04 8.10 -17.55
CA TYR A 139 1.41 7.59 -17.50
C TYR A 139 2.14 7.98 -18.79
N ARG A 140 3.47 7.93 -18.73
CA ARG A 140 4.32 8.11 -19.91
C ARG A 140 4.48 6.76 -20.62
N THR A 141 4.26 6.71 -21.91
CA THR A 141 4.51 5.52 -22.73
C THR A 141 6.01 5.39 -23.01
N ALA A 142 6.43 4.24 -23.53
CA ALA A 142 7.82 4.04 -23.96
C ALA A 142 8.25 5.00 -25.10
N SER A 143 7.31 5.56 -25.88
CA SER A 143 7.59 6.59 -26.89
C SER A 143 7.81 7.98 -26.27
N GLY A 144 7.59 8.15 -24.97
CA GLY A 144 7.63 9.43 -24.29
C GLY A 144 6.30 10.19 -24.31
N ASP A 145 5.29 9.69 -25.03
CA ASP A 145 3.94 10.26 -25.05
C ASP A 145 3.23 10.07 -23.71
N VAL A 146 2.18 10.86 -23.47
CA VAL A 146 1.35 10.70 -22.27
C VAL A 146 0.02 10.04 -22.62
N ALA A 147 -0.24 8.86 -22.09
CA ALA A 147 -1.51 8.17 -22.18
C ALA A 147 -2.30 8.32 -20.86
N CYS A 148 -3.61 8.49 -20.94
CA CYS A 148 -4.51 8.73 -19.79
C CYS A 148 -5.69 7.74 -19.78
N ASP A 149 -5.40 6.49 -20.10
CA ASP A 149 -6.36 5.41 -20.26
C ASP A 149 -6.24 4.33 -19.17
N LEU A 150 -5.31 4.50 -18.21
CA LEU A 150 -5.08 3.50 -17.17
C LEU A 150 -6.27 3.49 -16.19
N ASP A 151 -6.97 2.36 -16.12
CA ASP A 151 -8.03 2.16 -15.11
C ASP A 151 -7.41 1.89 -13.76
N VAL A 152 -7.67 2.77 -12.80
CA VAL A 152 -7.19 2.67 -11.42
C VAL A 152 -8.35 2.68 -10.43
N SER A 153 -9.57 2.37 -10.89
CA SER A 153 -10.73 2.18 -10.03
C SER A 153 -10.50 1.01 -9.06
N LEU A 154 -11.10 1.08 -7.86
CA LEU A 154 -11.01 0.00 -6.89
C LEU A 154 -11.40 -1.39 -7.47
N PRO A 155 -12.46 -1.53 -8.29
CA PRO A 155 -12.74 -2.78 -8.97
C PRO A 155 -11.59 -3.27 -9.86
N ALA A 156 -11.01 -2.38 -10.69
CA ALA A 156 -9.90 -2.74 -11.57
C ALA A 156 -8.64 -3.14 -10.78
N LEU A 157 -8.35 -2.47 -9.66
CA LEU A 157 -7.23 -2.85 -8.78
C LEU A 157 -7.48 -4.20 -8.11
N ARG A 158 -8.73 -4.55 -7.79
CA ARG A 158 -9.10 -5.85 -7.19
C ARG A 158 -9.02 -7.00 -8.19
N GLU A 159 -9.17 -6.74 -9.49
CA GLU A 159 -9.05 -7.75 -10.54
C GLU A 159 -7.59 -8.21 -10.75
N ILE A 160 -6.62 -7.46 -10.24
CA ILE A 160 -5.22 -7.92 -10.19
C ILE A 160 -5.22 -9.18 -9.33
N ASN A 161 -4.98 -10.34 -9.93
CA ASN A 161 -5.09 -11.61 -9.22
C ASN A 161 -3.96 -11.74 -8.20
N PHE A 162 -4.32 -11.79 -6.91
CA PHE A 162 -3.37 -11.98 -5.83
C PHE A 162 -3.27 -13.43 -5.33
N ALA A 163 -3.77 -14.41 -6.08
CA ALA A 163 -3.64 -15.82 -5.73
C ALA A 163 -2.17 -16.26 -5.75
N GLY A 164 -1.68 -16.76 -4.61
CA GLY A 164 -0.29 -17.17 -4.39
C GLY A 164 0.53 -16.06 -3.72
N ASP A 165 1.28 -16.42 -2.69
CA ASP A 165 2.26 -15.52 -2.07
C ASP A 165 3.46 -15.32 -2.99
N LEU A 166 4.27 -14.28 -2.72
CA LEU A 166 5.58 -14.18 -3.34
C LEU A 166 6.29 -15.52 -3.10
N PRO A 167 6.86 -16.17 -4.13
CA PRO A 167 7.59 -17.41 -3.92
C PRO A 167 8.63 -17.15 -2.83
N ASP A 168 8.52 -17.94 -1.76
CA ASP A 168 9.38 -17.77 -0.61
C ASP A 168 10.80 -18.17 -1.00
N HIS A 169 11.63 -17.18 -1.25
CA HIS A 169 13.02 -17.37 -1.63
C HIS A 169 13.86 -17.56 -0.36
N HIS A 170 13.56 -18.59 0.42
CA HIS A 170 14.45 -19.16 1.43
C HIS A 170 15.73 -19.80 0.83
N GLY A 171 16.16 -19.36 -0.36
CA GLY A 171 17.28 -19.92 -1.09
C GLY A 171 18.59 -19.71 -0.34
N ASP A 172 19.20 -20.82 0.07
CA ASP A 172 20.57 -21.03 0.56
C ASP A 172 21.32 -19.78 1.05
N ASP A 173 21.65 -19.78 2.34
CA ASP A 173 22.47 -18.82 3.11
C ASP A 173 23.82 -18.41 2.45
N ARG A 174 24.18 -19.01 1.32
CA ARG A 174 25.37 -18.70 0.51
C ARG A 174 25.29 -17.38 -0.25
N SER A 175 24.11 -16.92 -0.69
CA SER A 175 23.97 -15.60 -1.33
C SER A 175 24.03 -14.45 -0.31
N ARG A 176 23.58 -14.71 0.94
CA ARG A 176 23.60 -13.76 2.06
C ARG A 176 25.02 -13.31 2.46
N GLY A 177 26.04 -14.14 2.22
CA GLY A 177 27.44 -13.79 2.49
C GLY A 177 27.99 -12.69 1.58
N ARG A 178 27.46 -12.51 0.36
CA ARG A 178 27.96 -11.51 -0.61
C ARG A 178 27.27 -10.15 -0.49
N LEU A 179 25.95 -10.11 -0.30
CA LEU A 179 25.23 -8.86 -0.04
C LEU A 179 25.63 -8.23 1.31
N ARG A 180 25.99 -9.04 2.32
CA ARG A 180 26.62 -8.55 3.55
C ARG A 180 27.98 -7.89 3.35
N HIS A 181 28.63 -8.09 2.20
CA HIS A 181 29.89 -7.41 1.90
C HIS A 181 29.65 -6.01 1.30
N LEU A 182 28.50 -5.79 0.67
CA LEU A 182 28.03 -4.51 0.13
C LEU A 182 27.34 -3.66 1.20
N GLN A 183 26.51 -4.27 2.06
CA GLN A 183 26.13 -3.70 3.34
C GLN A 183 27.30 -3.78 4.30
N ARG A 184 28.33 -2.94 4.09
CA ARG A 184 29.39 -2.75 5.10
C ARG A 184 28.67 -2.50 6.43
N PRO A 185 28.99 -3.24 7.50
CA PRO A 185 28.53 -2.84 8.82
C PRO A 185 28.93 -1.38 8.95
N SER A 186 27.99 -0.53 9.36
CA SER A 186 28.18 0.87 9.70
C SER A 186 29.13 0.97 10.90
N GLY A 187 30.35 0.52 10.66
CA GLY A 187 31.48 0.52 11.54
C GLY A 187 31.85 1.97 11.70
N ARG A 188 31.95 2.37 12.97
CA ARG A 188 32.21 3.73 13.46
C ARG A 188 33.63 4.20 13.11
N GLY A 189 34.05 4.06 11.86
CA GLY A 189 35.29 4.60 11.33
C GLY A 189 35.08 6.03 10.90
N ALA A 190 35.29 6.97 11.82
CA ALA A 190 35.63 8.38 11.62
C ALA A 190 35.29 8.95 10.22
N ARG A 191 34.00 9.05 9.91
CA ARG A 191 33.50 9.77 8.74
C ARG A 191 33.80 11.25 9.00
N LYS A 192 34.82 11.79 8.32
CA LYS A 192 35.11 13.22 8.32
C LYS A 192 33.80 13.95 8.05
N SER A 193 33.41 14.76 9.02
CA SER A 193 32.27 15.64 9.09
C SER A 193 32.17 16.54 7.86
N ARG A 194 31.66 15.99 6.75
CA ARG A 194 31.18 16.78 5.63
C ARG A 194 29.72 17.11 5.92
N GLY A 195 29.55 18.24 6.61
CA GLY A 195 28.34 19.05 6.57
C GLY A 195 27.13 18.47 7.28
N THR A 196 26.93 18.91 8.51
CA THR A 196 25.68 18.94 9.26
C THR A 196 24.57 19.69 8.52
N ARG A 197 24.11 19.18 7.37
CA ARG A 197 22.69 19.22 7.08
C ARG A 197 22.12 17.99 7.76
N ARG A 198 21.89 18.10 9.07
CA ARG A 198 20.72 17.45 9.67
C ARG A 198 19.54 18.00 8.88
N ALA A 199 19.25 17.38 7.74
CA ALA A 199 17.96 17.52 7.08
C ALA A 199 16.95 17.37 8.21
N ALA A 200 16.02 18.30 8.36
CA ALA A 200 14.98 18.25 9.39
C ALA A 200 14.48 16.80 9.50
N GLU A 201 14.97 16.08 10.53
CA GLU A 201 15.11 14.62 10.51
C GLU A 201 13.71 14.01 10.50
N GLY A 202 13.26 13.49 9.36
CA GLY A 202 12.01 12.75 9.23
C GLY A 202 10.89 13.40 8.41
N MET A 203 11.09 14.60 7.85
CA MET A 203 10.10 15.20 6.96
C MET A 203 10.45 14.94 5.49
N ALA A 204 9.49 14.40 4.73
CA ALA A 204 9.68 14.22 3.30
C ALA A 204 9.86 15.58 2.59
N PRO A 205 10.82 15.70 1.65
CA PRO A 205 11.13 16.96 0.99
C PRO A 205 10.05 17.29 -0.05
N TYR A 206 8.94 17.88 0.40
CA TYR A 206 7.90 18.33 -0.50
C TYR A 206 8.21 19.70 -1.06
N THR A 207 8.04 19.83 -2.37
CA THR A 207 7.76 21.12 -2.99
C THR A 207 6.26 21.40 -2.96
N ALA A 208 5.85 22.66 -3.12
CA ALA A 208 4.44 23.00 -3.30
C ALA A 208 3.79 22.18 -4.42
N HIS A 209 4.51 21.94 -5.53
CA HIS A 209 4.02 21.13 -6.65
C HIS A 209 3.73 19.69 -6.24
N THR A 210 4.67 19.02 -5.56
CA THR A 210 4.51 17.64 -5.09
C THR A 210 3.31 17.53 -4.16
N LEU A 211 3.10 18.53 -3.29
CA LEU A 211 1.96 18.55 -2.37
C LEU A 211 0.62 18.77 -3.11
N VAL A 212 0.58 19.58 -4.18
CA VAL A 212 -0.61 19.68 -5.05
C VAL A 212 -0.92 18.38 -5.78
N GLU A 213 0.09 17.69 -6.29
CA GLU A 213 -0.11 16.40 -6.94
C GLU A 213 -0.70 15.37 -5.96
N ARG A 214 -0.20 15.33 -4.73
CA ARG A 214 -0.74 14.47 -3.67
C ARG A 214 -2.16 14.79 -3.30
N LEU A 215 -2.47 16.08 -3.15
CA LEU A 215 -3.84 16.51 -2.93
C LEU A 215 -4.74 16.08 -4.10
N ALA A 216 -4.27 16.19 -5.34
CA ALA A 216 -5.01 15.72 -6.51
C ALA A 216 -5.25 14.20 -6.44
N ASN A 217 -4.26 13.40 -6.04
CA ASN A 217 -4.41 11.95 -5.84
C ASN A 217 -5.44 11.62 -4.75
N ALA A 218 -5.49 12.41 -3.66
CA ALA A 218 -6.52 12.26 -2.62
C ALA A 218 -7.93 12.45 -3.19
N PHE A 219 -8.09 13.31 -4.21
CA PHE A 219 -9.32 13.46 -5.00
C PHE A 219 -9.44 12.48 -6.18
N GLN A 220 -8.65 11.40 -6.20
CA GLN A 220 -8.62 10.38 -7.26
C GLN A 220 -8.29 10.94 -8.66
N VAL A 221 -7.54 12.04 -8.70
CA VAL A 221 -7.01 12.64 -9.93
C VAL A 221 -5.53 12.31 -10.02
N TYR A 222 -5.18 11.36 -10.88
CA TYR A 222 -3.81 10.86 -11.06
C TYR A 222 -3.20 11.41 -12.36
N PRO A 223 -2.59 12.60 -12.33
CA PRO A 223 -2.03 13.25 -13.51
C PRO A 223 -0.80 12.52 -14.04
N ALA A 224 -0.34 12.91 -15.23
CA ALA A 224 0.90 12.37 -15.75
C ALA A 224 2.08 12.91 -14.92
N PRO A 225 3.14 12.11 -14.70
CA PRO A 225 4.36 12.59 -14.04
C PRO A 225 4.82 13.91 -14.67
N GLY A 226 5.13 14.91 -13.82
CA GLY A 226 5.36 16.29 -14.23
C GLY A 226 6.36 16.45 -15.38
N LEU A 227 6.17 17.51 -16.18
CA LEU A 227 7.08 17.91 -17.28
C LEU A 227 8.35 18.64 -16.78
N VAL A 228 8.47 18.88 -15.47
CA VAL A 228 9.40 19.85 -14.88
C VAL A 228 10.86 19.40 -14.94
N ALA A 229 11.10 18.11 -15.17
CA ALA A 229 12.32 17.66 -15.81
C ALA A 229 11.91 16.92 -17.09
N PRO A 230 12.59 17.13 -18.24
CA PRO A 230 12.48 16.16 -19.32
C PRO A 230 12.73 14.80 -18.68
N VAL A 231 11.72 13.95 -18.73
CA VAL A 231 11.83 12.57 -18.27
C VAL A 231 12.69 11.86 -19.31
N THR A 232 13.97 12.20 -19.36
CA THR A 232 15.02 11.22 -19.48
C THR A 232 15.07 10.49 -18.14
N SER A 233 13.95 9.90 -17.69
CA SER A 233 14.09 8.57 -17.10
C SER A 233 14.62 7.79 -18.28
N ALA A 234 15.94 7.79 -18.41
CA ALA A 234 16.63 6.87 -19.25
C ALA A 234 16.24 5.53 -18.61
N VAL A 235 15.11 4.97 -19.06
CA VAL A 235 14.97 3.53 -19.12
C VAL A 235 16.12 3.17 -20.02
N THR A 236 17.26 2.96 -19.38
CA THR A 236 18.55 3.02 -20.03
C THR A 236 18.76 1.68 -20.69
N MET A 237 17.90 1.38 -21.65
CA MET A 237 17.77 0.06 -22.21
C MET A 237 17.72 0.21 -23.72
N ALA A 238 18.88 -0.10 -24.29
CA ALA A 238 19.01 -0.75 -25.57
C ALA A 238 18.21 -2.07 -25.68
N SER A 239 17.44 -2.47 -24.66
CA SER A 239 16.51 -3.60 -24.71
C SER A 239 15.07 -3.13 -24.84
N LYS A 240 14.48 -3.42 -26.01
CA LYS A 240 13.03 -3.37 -26.26
C LYS A 240 12.29 -4.47 -25.49
N SER A 241 12.53 -4.62 -24.20
CA SER A 241 11.83 -5.62 -23.39
C SER A 241 10.38 -5.18 -23.20
N ALA A 242 9.44 -6.14 -23.18
CA ALA A 242 8.04 -5.87 -22.87
C ALA A 242 7.86 -5.23 -21.47
N CYS A 243 8.83 -5.47 -20.57
CA CYS A 243 8.90 -4.89 -19.24
C CYS A 243 9.11 -3.37 -19.28
N ALA A 244 10.04 -2.88 -20.10
CA ALA A 244 10.32 -1.45 -20.24
C ALA A 244 9.07 -0.64 -20.62
N THR A 245 8.16 -1.22 -21.41
CA THR A 245 6.95 -0.54 -21.87
C THR A 245 5.82 -0.53 -20.83
N SER A 246 5.84 -1.43 -19.85
CA SER A 246 4.82 -1.54 -18.81
C SER A 246 5.19 -0.85 -17.49
N ILE A 247 6.47 -0.63 -17.19
CA ILE A 247 6.93 -0.06 -15.91
C ILE A 247 6.21 1.24 -15.55
N SER A 248 6.07 2.19 -16.49
CA SER A 248 5.39 3.46 -16.19
C SER A 248 3.91 3.27 -15.81
N ARG A 249 3.24 2.24 -16.34
CA ARG A 249 1.87 1.87 -15.94
C ARG A 249 1.87 1.27 -14.54
N LEU A 250 2.83 0.40 -14.24
CA LEU A 250 2.98 -0.27 -12.95
C LEU A 250 3.28 0.74 -11.84
N VAL A 251 4.17 1.69 -12.07
CA VAL A 251 4.45 2.79 -11.12
C VAL A 251 3.18 3.57 -10.79
N GLN A 252 2.38 3.93 -11.80
CA GLN A 252 1.10 4.62 -11.55
C GLN A 252 0.11 3.76 -10.78
N LYS A 253 0.04 2.45 -11.05
CA LYS A 253 -0.77 1.54 -10.25
C LYS A 253 -0.26 1.48 -8.80
N SER A 254 1.03 1.23 -8.58
CA SER A 254 1.65 1.20 -7.25
C SER A 254 1.38 2.48 -6.47
N LYS A 255 1.48 3.65 -7.13
CA LYS A 255 1.12 4.94 -6.54
C LYS A 255 -0.32 4.96 -6.05
N VAL A 256 -1.28 4.49 -6.84
CA VAL A 256 -2.70 4.42 -6.44
C VAL A 256 -2.91 3.46 -5.26
N TRP A 257 -2.21 2.32 -5.22
CA TRP A 257 -2.25 1.40 -4.09
C TRP A 257 -1.77 2.08 -2.80
N VAL A 258 -0.62 2.77 -2.87
CA VAL A 258 -0.03 3.47 -1.72
C VAL A 258 -0.92 4.64 -1.28
N THR A 259 -1.42 5.48 -2.20
CA THR A 259 -2.30 6.61 -1.84
C THR A 259 -3.62 6.11 -1.23
N SER A 260 -4.16 4.99 -1.73
CA SER A 260 -5.34 4.36 -1.15
C SER A 260 -5.07 3.88 0.29
N ALA A 261 -3.89 3.29 0.54
CA ALA A 261 -3.49 2.89 1.89
C ALA A 261 -3.33 4.10 2.83
N ILE A 262 -2.71 5.19 2.37
CA ILE A 262 -2.56 6.46 3.11
C ILE A 262 -3.93 6.99 3.55
N SER A 263 -4.88 7.13 2.61
CA SER A 263 -6.25 7.58 2.93
C SER A 263 -6.90 6.72 4.01
N LYS A 264 -6.70 5.40 3.98
CA LYS A 264 -7.27 4.49 4.99
C LYS A 264 -6.59 4.61 6.35
N VAL A 265 -5.30 4.89 6.38
CA VAL A 265 -4.58 5.18 7.64
C VAL A 265 -5.10 6.47 8.27
N GLN A 266 -5.30 7.52 7.47
CA GLN A 266 -5.88 8.79 7.93
C GLN A 266 -7.27 8.58 8.56
N ARG A 267 -8.13 7.81 7.90
CA ARG A 267 -9.45 7.39 8.43
C ARG A 267 -9.40 6.45 9.64
N ARG A 268 -8.21 6.06 10.13
CA ARG A 268 -8.02 5.05 11.18
C ARG A 268 -8.69 3.70 10.85
N GLN A 269 -8.90 3.40 9.56
CA GLN A 269 -9.58 2.18 9.08
C GLN A 269 -8.63 0.98 8.97
N THR A 270 -7.36 1.15 9.32
CA THR A 270 -6.32 0.14 9.13
C THR A 270 -5.84 -0.51 10.42
N ARG A 271 -6.53 -0.31 11.55
CA ARG A 271 -6.12 -0.86 12.87
C ARG A 271 -5.80 -2.36 12.81
N ARG A 272 -6.67 -3.17 12.21
CA ARG A 272 -6.45 -4.63 12.06
C ARG A 272 -5.22 -4.94 11.21
N HIS A 273 -5.05 -4.23 10.09
CA HIS A 273 -3.90 -4.39 9.21
C HIS A 273 -2.58 -3.93 9.87
N MET A 274 -2.62 -2.87 10.69
CA MET A 274 -1.45 -2.43 11.46
C MET A 274 -1.06 -3.44 12.52
N GLN A 275 -2.04 -4.00 13.25
CA GLN A 275 -1.77 -5.07 14.20
C GLN A 275 -1.16 -6.29 13.51
N LYS A 276 -1.69 -6.66 12.34
CA LYS A 276 -1.21 -7.79 11.53
C LYS A 276 0.24 -7.60 11.08
N TRP A 277 0.54 -6.47 10.45
CA TRP A 277 1.83 -6.27 9.77
C TRP A 277 2.88 -5.53 10.59
N PHE A 278 2.51 -4.90 11.70
CA PHE A 278 3.45 -4.15 12.54
C PHE A 278 3.35 -4.50 14.03
N GLY A 279 2.43 -5.38 14.43
CA GLY A 279 2.30 -5.84 15.82
C GLY A 279 1.76 -4.81 16.81
N ALA A 280 1.51 -3.58 16.35
CA ALA A 280 1.10 -2.47 17.20
C ALA A 280 0.12 -1.55 16.46
N THR A 281 -0.73 -0.86 17.21
CA THR A 281 -1.70 0.10 16.68
C THR A 281 -1.65 1.46 17.38
N ALA A 282 -0.59 1.71 18.15
CA ALA A 282 -0.43 2.95 18.90
C ALA A 282 -0.31 4.16 17.94
N ALA A 283 -0.61 5.36 18.44
CA ALA A 283 -0.49 6.58 17.65
C ALA A 283 0.93 6.79 17.08
N ALA A 284 1.97 6.37 17.82
CA ALA A 284 3.34 6.40 17.34
C ALA A 284 3.56 5.48 16.12
N THR A 285 3.08 4.24 16.18
CA THR A 285 3.09 3.29 15.05
C THR A 285 2.37 3.86 13.84
N ARG A 286 1.18 4.45 14.04
CA ARG A 286 0.42 5.07 12.94
C ARG A 286 1.17 6.21 12.29
N ARG A 287 1.80 7.09 13.09
CA ARG A 287 2.62 8.20 12.56
C ARG A 287 3.80 7.67 11.75
N GLU A 288 4.46 6.62 12.22
CA GLU A 288 5.59 6.01 11.50
C GLU A 288 5.14 5.38 10.19
N VAL A 289 4.04 4.62 10.21
CA VAL A 289 3.46 4.05 8.97
C VAL A 289 3.09 5.15 7.99
N MET A 290 2.46 6.24 8.45
CA MET A 290 2.17 7.40 7.60
C MET A 290 3.43 8.02 7.02
N ARG A 291 4.48 8.20 7.83
CA ARG A 291 5.76 8.76 7.38
C ARG A 291 6.38 7.91 6.27
N VAL A 292 6.43 6.59 6.44
CA VAL A 292 7.00 5.66 5.46
C VAL A 292 6.15 5.59 4.19
N LEU A 293 4.82 5.46 4.28
CA LEU A 293 3.96 5.45 3.09
C LEU A 293 4.04 6.77 2.30
N ASN A 294 4.12 7.89 3.01
CA ASN A 294 4.38 9.18 2.40
C ASN A 294 5.76 9.19 1.71
N SER A 295 6.81 8.65 2.31
CA SER A 295 8.10 8.54 1.62
C SER A 295 8.02 7.68 0.35
N ILE A 296 7.37 6.51 0.44
CA ILE A 296 7.17 5.59 -0.69
C ILE A 296 6.48 6.29 -1.86
N GLU A 297 5.38 7.02 -1.62
CA GLU A 297 4.67 7.73 -2.69
C GLU A 297 5.55 8.82 -3.34
N ALA A 298 6.33 9.55 -2.54
CA ALA A 298 7.23 10.59 -3.03
C ALA A 298 8.38 10.00 -3.87
N VAL A 299 8.85 8.80 -3.53
CA VAL A 299 9.88 8.09 -4.28
C VAL A 299 9.31 7.52 -5.58
N LEU A 300 8.10 6.96 -5.57
CA LEU A 300 7.43 6.40 -6.75
C LEU A 300 7.24 7.43 -7.89
N VAL A 301 7.11 8.72 -7.58
CA VAL A 301 6.99 9.77 -8.60
C VAL A 301 8.33 10.18 -9.22
N ASP A 302 9.45 9.80 -8.59
CA ASP A 302 10.79 10.30 -8.89
C ASP A 302 11.83 9.19 -9.10
N PHE A 303 11.40 8.10 -9.74
CA PHE A 303 12.26 6.98 -10.08
C PHE A 303 12.99 7.12 -11.42
N SER A 304 14.22 6.61 -11.41
CA SER A 304 14.98 6.18 -12.57
C SER A 304 15.18 4.67 -12.51
N PHE A 305 14.83 3.99 -13.59
CA PHE A 305 14.88 2.52 -13.65
C PHE A 305 16.04 2.06 -14.52
N VAL A 306 16.84 1.15 -13.98
CA VAL A 306 17.87 0.43 -14.71
C VAL A 306 17.44 -1.03 -14.77
N ILE A 307 17.24 -1.58 -15.97
CA ILE A 307 16.95 -3.01 -16.10
C ILE A 307 18.28 -3.71 -16.38
N LEU A 308 18.64 -4.69 -15.56
CA LEU A 308 19.93 -5.38 -15.61
C LEU A 308 19.74 -6.85 -16.03
N PRO A 309 19.71 -7.15 -17.34
CA PRO A 309 19.55 -8.52 -17.79
C PRO A 309 20.80 -9.34 -17.47
N ASN A 310 20.63 -10.49 -16.82
CA ASN A 310 21.72 -11.41 -16.46
C ASN A 310 22.90 -10.78 -15.67
N HIS A 311 22.65 -9.80 -14.79
CA HIS A 311 23.71 -9.27 -13.93
C HIS A 311 24.13 -10.33 -12.90
N PRO A 312 25.32 -10.95 -13.03
CA PRO A 312 25.60 -12.25 -12.42
C PRO A 312 25.77 -12.20 -10.91
N GLU A 313 26.01 -11.01 -10.33
CA GLU A 313 26.27 -10.87 -8.90
C GLU A 313 25.03 -10.53 -8.07
N THR A 314 24.05 -9.85 -8.67
CA THR A 314 22.86 -9.33 -7.96
C THR A 314 21.56 -9.83 -8.56
N CYS A 315 21.47 -10.03 -9.88
CA CYS A 315 20.31 -10.62 -10.54
C CYS A 315 20.53 -12.13 -10.73
N ASP A 316 20.61 -12.86 -9.62
CA ASP A 316 20.92 -14.30 -9.55
C ASP A 316 19.76 -15.23 -9.97
N GLY A 317 18.70 -14.69 -10.56
CA GLY A 317 17.50 -15.42 -10.95
C GLY A 317 16.44 -15.55 -9.84
N THR A 318 16.76 -15.21 -8.60
CA THR A 318 15.80 -15.14 -7.48
C THR A 318 15.52 -13.71 -7.00
N THR A 319 16.35 -12.76 -7.44
CA THR A 319 16.19 -11.35 -7.10
C THR A 319 15.23 -10.65 -8.07
N PHE A 320 14.21 -9.95 -7.55
CA PHE A 320 13.30 -9.15 -8.36
C PHE A 320 13.91 -7.80 -8.72
N ALA A 321 14.39 -7.08 -7.71
CA ALA A 321 15.00 -5.77 -7.84
C ALA A 321 15.93 -5.52 -6.66
N PHE A 322 16.65 -4.40 -6.70
CA PHE A 322 17.40 -3.87 -5.57
C PHE A 322 17.59 -2.35 -5.72
N VAL A 323 17.95 -1.69 -4.62
CA VAL A 323 18.30 -0.27 -4.59
C VAL A 323 19.58 -0.03 -3.78
N MET A 324 20.20 1.13 -4.00
CA MET A 324 21.28 1.61 -3.14
C MET A 324 20.77 2.75 -2.27
N THR A 325 20.96 2.63 -0.96
CA THR A 325 20.60 3.69 0.00
C THR A 325 21.77 4.62 0.30
N ASP A 326 23.01 4.16 0.13
CA ASP A 326 24.25 4.87 0.46
C ASP A 326 25.36 4.82 -0.62
N GLY A 327 24.97 4.68 -1.89
CA GLY A 327 25.86 4.64 -3.05
C GLY A 327 26.39 6.00 -3.54
N ASP A 328 27.08 5.98 -4.68
CA ASP A 328 27.47 7.20 -5.39
C ASP A 328 26.20 7.97 -5.80
N ASP A 329 26.23 9.28 -5.58
CA ASP A 329 25.19 10.21 -5.99
C ASP A 329 25.55 10.81 -7.36
N ASP A 330 24.53 11.25 -8.10
CA ASP A 330 24.67 11.95 -9.38
C ASP A 330 25.29 11.11 -10.53
N CYS A 331 24.97 9.82 -10.61
CA CYS A 331 25.46 8.94 -11.68
C CYS A 331 24.86 9.27 -13.07
N ASP A 332 25.67 9.27 -14.13
CA ASP A 332 25.15 9.30 -15.50
C ASP A 332 24.67 7.93 -15.99
N GLU A 333 24.05 7.98 -17.17
CA GLU A 333 23.61 6.84 -17.94
C GLU A 333 24.67 5.72 -18.13
N ALA A 334 25.96 6.05 -18.22
CA ALA A 334 27.01 5.05 -18.37
C ALA A 334 27.38 4.44 -17.01
N GLU A 335 27.47 5.27 -15.98
CA GLU A 335 27.71 4.87 -14.60
C GLU A 335 26.58 3.99 -14.07
N LEU A 336 25.30 4.32 -14.34
CA LEU A 336 24.14 3.52 -13.95
C LEU A 336 24.18 2.06 -14.44
N LYS A 337 24.97 1.74 -15.46
CA LYS A 337 25.12 0.36 -15.98
C LYS A 337 26.26 -0.43 -15.34
N THR A 338 27.18 0.26 -14.69
CA THR A 338 28.47 -0.30 -14.26
C THR A 338 28.77 -0.06 -12.79
N ALA A 339 28.06 0.88 -12.17
CA ALA A 339 28.17 1.26 -10.78
C ALA A 339 26.80 1.17 -10.10
N GLU A 340 26.85 0.97 -8.79
CA GLU A 340 25.71 0.93 -7.89
C GLU A 340 25.46 2.34 -7.34
N CYS A 341 24.40 2.97 -7.84
CA CYS A 341 24.10 4.39 -7.63
C CYS A 341 22.84 4.53 -6.78
N ALA A 342 22.87 5.45 -5.82
CA ALA A 342 21.68 5.80 -5.04
C ALA A 342 20.78 6.79 -5.80
N THR A 343 21.41 7.69 -6.56
CA THR A 343 20.73 8.69 -7.38
C THR A 343 21.36 8.84 -8.76
N ASP A 344 20.56 9.27 -9.75
CA ASP A 344 21.08 9.68 -11.07
C ASP A 344 21.48 11.17 -11.10
N LYS A 345 22.06 11.65 -12.21
CA LYS A 345 22.44 13.07 -12.43
C LYS A 345 21.33 14.10 -12.26
N THR A 346 20.08 13.67 -12.21
CA THR A 346 18.92 14.55 -11.98
C THR A 346 18.45 14.52 -10.52
N GLY A 347 19.11 13.74 -9.67
CA GLY A 347 18.77 13.53 -8.26
C GLY A 347 17.69 12.47 -8.04
N LYS A 348 17.24 11.78 -9.10
CA LYS A 348 16.19 10.75 -9.00
C LYS A 348 16.71 9.50 -8.34
N LYS A 349 15.82 8.83 -7.60
CA LYS A 349 16.14 7.55 -6.96
C LYS A 349 16.26 6.44 -7.99
N VAL A 350 17.31 5.62 -7.88
CA VAL A 350 17.59 4.56 -8.86
C VAL A 350 17.09 3.23 -8.33
N VAL A 351 16.28 2.55 -9.14
CA VAL A 351 15.86 1.15 -8.90
C VAL A 351 16.41 0.26 -9.98
N TYR A 352 17.11 -0.79 -9.57
CA TYR A 352 17.67 -1.79 -10.44
C TYR A 352 16.71 -2.97 -10.53
N LEU A 353 16.13 -3.19 -11.70
CA LEU A 353 15.17 -4.26 -11.97
C LEU A 353 15.87 -5.44 -12.62
N CYS A 354 15.66 -6.63 -12.07
CA CYS A 354 16.17 -7.89 -12.61
C CYS A 354 15.16 -8.55 -13.55
N ASP A 355 15.60 -9.58 -14.29
CA ASP A 355 14.76 -10.32 -15.24
C ASP A 355 13.53 -10.96 -14.55
N LEU A 356 13.68 -11.44 -13.31
CA LEU A 356 12.59 -12.05 -12.56
C LEU A 356 11.42 -11.08 -12.36
N TYR A 357 11.68 -9.82 -11.99
CA TYR A 357 10.65 -8.78 -11.90
C TYR A 357 9.89 -8.64 -13.22
N CYS A 358 10.62 -8.57 -14.33
CA CYS A 358 10.04 -8.38 -15.65
C CYS A 358 9.16 -9.55 -16.12
N THR A 359 9.41 -10.76 -15.62
CA THR A 359 8.60 -11.96 -15.90
C THR A 359 7.54 -12.25 -14.85
N SER A 360 7.51 -11.48 -13.76
CA SER A 360 6.60 -11.71 -12.65
C SER A 360 5.19 -11.20 -12.93
N SER A 361 4.24 -11.64 -12.10
CA SER A 361 2.86 -11.15 -12.18
C SER A 361 2.80 -9.66 -11.80
N GLU A 362 1.76 -8.97 -12.28
CA GLU A 362 1.54 -7.57 -11.96
C GLU A 362 1.49 -7.30 -10.44
N LYS A 363 0.92 -8.23 -9.66
CA LYS A 363 0.94 -8.18 -8.19
C LYS A 363 2.36 -8.02 -7.67
N VAL A 364 3.22 -8.96 -8.08
CA VAL A 364 4.59 -9.06 -7.57
C VAL A 364 5.37 -7.81 -7.98
N GLN A 365 5.17 -7.32 -9.20
CA GLN A 365 5.77 -6.08 -9.66
C GLN A 365 5.33 -4.87 -8.82
N ILE A 366 4.06 -4.79 -8.41
CA ILE A 366 3.57 -3.73 -7.53
C ILE A 366 4.19 -3.86 -6.12
N GLU A 367 4.18 -5.06 -5.53
CA GLU A 367 4.78 -5.34 -4.22
C GLU A 367 6.28 -4.99 -4.21
N THR A 368 7.04 -5.42 -5.23
CA THR A 368 8.45 -5.08 -5.40
C THR A 368 8.66 -3.57 -5.48
N LEU A 369 7.90 -2.84 -6.30
CA LEU A 369 8.06 -1.38 -6.39
C LEU A 369 7.81 -0.68 -5.05
N VAL A 370 6.84 -1.15 -4.26
CA VAL A 370 6.57 -0.60 -2.92
C VAL A 370 7.72 -0.92 -1.95
N HIS A 371 8.21 -2.16 -1.97
CA HIS A 371 9.37 -2.62 -1.19
C HIS A 371 10.61 -1.75 -1.50
N GLU A 372 11.03 -1.69 -2.76
CA GLU A 372 12.22 -0.93 -3.17
C GLU A 372 12.10 0.57 -2.86
N SER A 373 10.90 1.14 -3.01
CA SER A 373 10.66 2.55 -2.67
C SER A 373 10.87 2.85 -1.18
N SER A 374 10.63 1.87 -0.31
CA SER A 374 10.69 2.05 1.14
C SER A 374 12.12 2.09 1.67
N HIS A 375 13.08 1.45 0.98
CA HIS A 375 14.49 1.54 1.31
C HIS A 375 15.06 2.95 1.17
N HIS A 376 14.59 3.72 0.18
CA HIS A 376 15.13 5.06 -0.05
C HIS A 376 14.78 6.04 1.08
N LEU A 377 15.71 6.95 1.37
CA LEU A 377 15.47 8.08 2.26
C LEU A 377 14.30 8.95 1.76
N PRO A 378 13.46 9.48 2.67
CA PRO A 378 13.60 9.41 4.13
C PRO A 378 13.01 8.16 4.81
N ALA A 379 12.33 7.25 4.10
CA ALA A 379 11.74 6.06 4.74
C ALA A 379 12.79 5.23 5.47
N ASP A 380 13.88 4.90 4.77
CA ASP A 380 15.05 4.19 5.30
C ASP A 380 14.68 2.85 5.94
N THR A 381 13.81 2.07 5.28
CA THR A 381 13.56 0.70 5.72
C THR A 381 14.71 -0.22 5.33
N ASP A 382 14.81 -1.34 6.01
CA ASP A 382 15.82 -2.39 5.84
C ASP A 382 15.15 -3.71 5.43
N ASP A 383 15.97 -4.66 4.99
CA ASP A 383 15.64 -6.08 4.95
C ASP A 383 16.03 -6.70 6.30
N VAL A 384 15.13 -6.65 7.28
CA VAL A 384 15.46 -6.88 8.68
C VAL A 384 15.71 -8.39 8.99
N PRO A 385 16.94 -8.81 9.37
CA PRO A 385 17.29 -10.21 9.59
C PRO A 385 16.57 -10.85 10.81
N PRO A 386 16.56 -12.19 10.97
CA PRO A 386 17.26 -13.19 10.15
C PRO A 386 16.55 -13.54 8.84
N GLU A 387 15.24 -13.38 8.78
CA GLU A 387 14.37 -13.72 7.66
C GLU A 387 13.52 -12.49 7.36
N PRO A 388 13.97 -11.63 6.42
CA PRO A 388 13.32 -10.35 6.15
C PRO A 388 12.17 -10.45 5.14
N TYR A 389 12.12 -11.54 4.38
CA TYR A 389 11.23 -11.71 3.24
C TYR A 389 10.14 -12.71 3.53
N GLY A 390 8.99 -12.52 2.88
CA GLY A 390 7.88 -13.47 2.95
C GLY A 390 6.83 -13.10 3.99
N ARG A 391 5.60 -13.55 3.74
CA ARG A 391 4.45 -13.15 4.56
C ARG A 391 4.49 -13.77 5.94
N GLU A 392 4.91 -15.03 6.07
CA GLU A 392 4.94 -15.74 7.35
C GLU A 392 5.96 -15.10 8.29
N GLU A 393 7.14 -14.80 7.76
CA GLU A 393 8.28 -14.17 8.42
C GLU A 393 7.93 -12.75 8.85
N CYS A 394 7.24 -11.99 7.99
CA CYS A 394 6.75 -10.66 8.30
C CYS A 394 5.70 -10.66 9.41
N LEU A 395 4.80 -11.66 9.44
CA LEU A 395 3.81 -11.83 10.51
C LEU A 395 4.48 -12.22 11.82
N ASP A 396 5.45 -13.13 11.78
CA ASP A 396 6.22 -13.53 12.95
C ASP A 396 7.03 -12.35 13.51
N MET A 397 7.66 -11.57 12.62
CA MET A 397 8.38 -10.34 12.96
C MET A 397 7.44 -9.32 13.59
N ALA A 398 6.23 -9.12 13.06
CA ALA A 398 5.25 -8.23 13.64
C ALA A 398 4.86 -8.66 15.06
N GLN A 399 4.63 -9.96 15.30
CA GLN A 399 4.24 -10.48 16.60
C GLN A 399 5.37 -10.41 17.63
N LYS A 400 6.58 -10.88 17.27
CA LYS A 400 7.70 -11.04 18.21
C LYS A 400 8.55 -9.76 18.33
N ARG A 401 8.63 -8.97 17.26
CA ARG A 401 9.53 -7.81 17.14
C ARG A 401 8.85 -6.62 16.42
N PRO A 402 7.77 -6.03 16.97
CA PRO A 402 7.04 -4.91 16.34
C PRO A 402 7.92 -3.76 15.81
N GLN A 403 8.99 -3.41 16.54
CA GLN A 403 9.93 -2.35 16.12
C GLN A 403 10.79 -2.75 14.92
N ALA A 404 11.08 -4.05 14.75
CA ALA A 404 11.75 -4.57 13.56
C ALA A 404 10.79 -4.56 12.36
N ALA A 405 9.54 -4.97 12.56
CA ALA A 405 8.53 -4.95 11.50
C ALA A 405 8.26 -3.54 10.95
N LEU A 406 8.29 -2.51 11.80
CA LEU A 406 8.20 -1.10 11.37
C LEU A 406 9.38 -0.63 10.52
N LYS A 407 10.51 -1.34 10.56
CA LYS A 407 11.70 -1.06 9.76
C LYS A 407 11.84 -1.98 8.56
N ASN A 408 10.99 -2.99 8.41
CA ASN A 408 11.14 -3.99 7.36
C ASN A 408 10.37 -3.59 6.11
N ALA A 409 11.03 -3.58 4.95
CA ALA A 409 10.43 -3.17 3.67
C ALA A 409 9.23 -4.04 3.26
N ASP A 410 9.35 -5.36 3.42
CA ASP A 410 8.27 -6.31 3.06
C ASP A 410 7.00 -6.13 3.90
N ASN A 411 7.12 -5.75 5.17
CA ASN A 411 5.95 -5.46 6.00
C ASN A 411 5.11 -4.32 5.39
N TYR A 412 5.73 -3.33 4.74
CA TYR A 412 5.02 -2.25 4.06
C TYR A 412 4.37 -2.70 2.75
N CYS A 413 5.06 -3.51 1.93
CA CYS A 413 4.49 -3.96 0.66
C CYS A 413 3.23 -4.81 0.89
N PHE A 414 3.26 -5.75 1.86
CA PHE A 414 2.10 -6.55 2.23
C PHE A 414 1.01 -5.75 2.93
N TYR A 415 1.39 -4.79 3.77
CA TYR A 415 0.44 -3.89 4.42
C TYR A 415 -0.38 -3.10 3.40
N VAL A 416 0.28 -2.48 2.41
CA VAL A 416 -0.40 -1.70 1.36
C VAL A 416 -1.38 -2.57 0.59
N VAL A 417 -0.95 -3.77 0.19
CA VAL A 417 -1.80 -4.71 -0.54
C VAL A 417 -3.02 -5.12 0.27
N ASP A 418 -2.82 -5.54 1.51
CA ASP A 418 -3.92 -6.03 2.35
C ASP A 418 -4.92 -4.91 2.69
N VAL A 419 -4.46 -3.68 2.97
CA VAL A 419 -5.33 -2.54 3.25
C VAL A 419 -6.28 -2.24 2.10
N VAL A 420 -5.77 -2.23 0.86
CA VAL A 420 -6.57 -1.92 -0.33
C VAL A 420 -7.53 -3.08 -0.68
N ARG A 421 -7.13 -4.33 -0.43
CA ARG A 421 -8.00 -5.50 -0.65
C ARG A 421 -9.11 -5.64 0.40
N GLY A 422 -8.80 -5.37 1.67
CA GLY A 422 -9.73 -5.45 2.81
C GLY A 422 -10.94 -4.51 2.73
N LEU A 423 -11.01 -3.67 1.69
CA LEU A 423 -12.16 -2.80 1.37
C LEU A 423 -13.41 -3.56 0.92
N SER A 424 -13.32 -4.88 0.69
CA SER A 424 -14.44 -5.69 0.19
C SER A 424 -15.24 -6.36 1.30
N ASP A 425 -14.59 -6.79 2.38
CA ASP A 425 -15.24 -7.59 3.42
C ASP A 425 -16.19 -6.77 4.31
N ARG A 426 -16.07 -5.44 4.30
CA ARG A 426 -16.92 -4.55 5.09
C ARG A 426 -18.22 -4.12 4.43
N SER A 427 -18.42 -4.35 3.13
CA SER A 427 -19.73 -4.06 2.52
C SER A 427 -20.81 -5.06 2.96
N THR A 428 -20.42 -6.14 3.65
CA THR A 428 -21.33 -7.20 4.11
C THR A 428 -21.43 -7.30 5.64
N MET A 429 -20.62 -6.55 6.40
CA MET A 429 -20.61 -6.63 7.87
C MET A 429 -20.93 -5.29 8.52
N CYS A 430 -22.20 -5.22 8.95
CA CYS A 430 -22.85 -4.30 9.88
C CYS A 430 -23.24 -2.91 9.34
N PRO A 431 -24.56 -2.59 9.25
CA PRO A 431 -24.98 -1.19 9.13
C PRO A 431 -24.49 -0.44 10.37
N SER A 432 -23.84 0.69 10.14
CA SER A 432 -23.39 1.62 11.17
C SER A 432 -24.59 2.19 11.92
N SER A 433 -24.99 1.56 13.01
CA SER A 433 -25.63 2.23 14.13
C SER A 433 -24.57 2.42 15.22
N GLU A 434 -24.50 3.63 15.73
CA GLU A 434 -23.50 4.19 16.65
C GLU A 434 -23.49 3.52 18.04
N SER A 435 -23.20 2.22 18.13
CA SER A 435 -22.88 1.58 19.41
C SER A 435 -21.39 1.28 19.47
N GLU A 436 -20.67 1.98 20.35
CA GLU A 436 -19.22 1.84 20.57
C GLU A 436 -18.79 0.46 21.10
N ASP A 437 -19.73 -0.44 21.41
CA ASP A 437 -19.46 -1.80 21.90
C ASP A 437 -19.81 -2.89 20.88
N CYS A 438 -18.94 -3.08 19.89
CA CYS A 438 -18.99 -4.26 19.02
C CYS A 438 -17.65 -5.02 19.07
N VAL A 439 -17.46 -5.80 20.13
CA VAL A 439 -16.59 -6.97 20.12
C VAL A 439 -17.37 -8.10 19.43
N SER A 440 -17.22 -8.22 18.11
CA SER A 440 -17.84 -9.31 17.35
C SER A 440 -16.86 -10.47 17.14
N GLU A 441 -16.90 -11.43 18.06
CA GLU A 441 -16.71 -12.85 17.72
C GLU A 441 -18.08 -13.47 17.41
N PRO A 442 -18.21 -14.38 16.43
CA PRO A 442 -19.50 -14.95 16.06
C PRO A 442 -19.95 -15.99 17.09
N CYS A 443 -20.95 -15.66 17.91
CA CYS A 443 -21.72 -16.67 18.64
C CYS A 443 -22.63 -17.41 17.64
N SER A 444 -22.32 -18.66 17.33
CA SER A 444 -23.26 -19.58 16.70
C SER A 444 -24.21 -20.13 17.77
N CYS A 445 -25.48 -19.74 17.72
CA CYS A 445 -26.53 -20.35 18.54
C CYS A 445 -27.39 -21.25 17.64
N GLU A 446 -27.21 -22.56 17.72
CA GLU A 446 -28.17 -23.55 17.21
C GLU A 446 -29.31 -23.68 18.23
N SER A 447 -30.38 -22.90 18.10
CA SER A 447 -31.74 -23.39 18.37
C SER A 447 -32.80 -22.38 17.92
N ASP A 448 -33.81 -22.93 17.23
CA ASP A 448 -35.01 -22.25 16.77
C ASP A 448 -35.87 -21.80 17.95
N GLU A 449 -35.78 -20.53 18.34
CA GLU A 449 -36.90 -19.73 18.89
C GLU A 449 -36.40 -18.31 19.20
N LEU A 450 -36.54 -17.39 18.24
CA LEU A 450 -36.30 -15.96 18.46
C LEU A 450 -37.63 -15.20 18.45
N ARG A 451 -37.93 -14.46 19.52
CA ARG A 451 -38.89 -13.34 19.48
C ARG A 451 -38.10 -12.03 19.60
N VAL A 452 -38.28 -11.16 18.61
CA VAL A 452 -37.71 -9.82 18.58
C VAL A 452 -38.63 -8.87 19.33
N GLY A 453 -38.12 -8.19 20.35
CA GLY A 453 -38.76 -7.04 20.99
C GLY A 453 -38.00 -5.75 20.66
N GLU A 454 -38.73 -4.63 20.61
CA GLU A 454 -38.18 -3.28 20.43
C GLU A 454 -37.35 -2.89 21.67
N GLY A 455 -36.05 -3.19 21.65
CA GLY A 455 -35.16 -2.87 22.78
C GLY A 455 -33.76 -3.48 22.79
N GLY A 456 -33.38 -4.24 21.76
CA GLY A 456 -32.04 -4.85 21.67
C GLY A 456 -31.92 -6.20 22.39
N CYS A 457 -30.83 -6.90 22.11
CA CYS A 457 -30.55 -8.25 22.60
C CYS A 457 -30.10 -8.22 24.07
N PHE A 458 -30.81 -8.94 24.94
CA PHE A 458 -30.37 -9.20 26.31
C PHE A 458 -29.83 -10.64 26.41
N TYR A 459 -28.72 -10.82 27.13
CA TYR A 459 -28.24 -12.14 27.52
C TYR A 459 -29.13 -12.71 28.63
N CYS A 460 -29.78 -13.84 28.39
CA CYS A 460 -30.30 -14.69 29.44
C CYS A 460 -29.17 -15.59 29.95
N THR A 461 -28.56 -15.27 31.09
CA THR A 461 -27.67 -16.23 31.76
C THR A 461 -28.51 -17.33 32.42
N ALA A 462 -28.43 -18.52 31.83
CA ALA A 462 -28.77 -19.84 32.37
C ALA A 462 -30.17 -20.06 32.97
N LYS A 463 -30.93 -20.97 32.34
CA LYS A 463 -31.99 -21.72 33.04
C LYS A 463 -31.37 -22.48 34.21
N CYS A 464 -31.90 -22.26 35.40
CA CYS A 464 -31.73 -23.18 36.53
C CYS A 464 -32.06 -24.61 36.06
N PRO A 465 -31.24 -25.62 36.39
CA PRO A 465 -31.68 -27.00 36.22
C PRO A 465 -32.95 -27.19 37.05
N SER A 466 -33.95 -27.78 36.42
CA SER A 466 -35.21 -28.17 37.03
C SER A 466 -34.96 -29.00 38.29
N ALA A 467 -35.01 -28.36 39.45
CA ALA A 467 -35.17 -29.04 40.72
C ALA A 467 -36.66 -29.29 40.91
N ALA A 468 -37.04 -30.57 40.83
CA ALA A 468 -38.27 -31.04 41.41
C ALA A 468 -38.32 -30.67 42.90
N SER A 469 -39.45 -30.09 43.32
CA SER A 469 -39.96 -30.03 44.70
C SER A 469 -38.97 -29.64 45.81
N GLY A 470 -39.10 -28.41 46.31
CA GLY A 470 -38.58 -28.04 47.64
C GLY A 470 -38.53 -26.53 47.84
N ASP A 471 -39.14 -26.06 48.92
CA ASP A 471 -39.29 -24.66 49.34
C ASP A 471 -38.04 -23.78 49.17
N CYS A 472 -38.22 -22.56 48.65
CA CYS A 472 -37.26 -21.48 48.80
C CYS A 472 -37.70 -20.60 49.98
N ASP A 473 -36.96 -20.74 51.08
CA ASP A 473 -37.07 -20.00 52.32
C ASP A 473 -36.73 -18.51 52.09
N GLU A 474 -37.56 -17.60 52.61
CA GLU A 474 -37.36 -16.15 52.53
C GLU A 474 -36.28 -15.72 53.52
N SER A 475 -35.07 -15.44 53.04
CA SER A 475 -34.04 -14.73 53.83
C SER A 475 -33.43 -13.58 53.01
N PRO A 476 -33.46 -12.32 53.53
CA PRO A 476 -33.00 -11.16 52.78
C PRO A 476 -31.46 -11.02 52.83
N CYS A 477 -30.87 -10.77 51.66
CA CYS A 477 -29.45 -10.41 51.52
C CYS A 477 -29.16 -9.09 52.25
N ARG A 478 -28.20 -9.11 53.20
CA ARG A 478 -27.70 -7.91 53.90
C ARG A 478 -26.65 -7.18 53.05
N CYS A 479 -26.86 -5.90 52.77
CA CYS A 479 -25.83 -5.00 52.25
C CYS A 479 -25.08 -4.31 53.40
N GLY A 480 -23.74 -4.20 53.29
CA GLY A 480 -22.89 -3.48 54.24
C GLY A 480 -23.02 -1.95 54.15
N PRO A 481 -22.59 -1.19 55.16
CA PRO A 481 -22.91 0.23 55.30
C PRO A 481 -21.93 1.11 54.50
N GLY A 482 -22.44 1.79 53.46
CA GLY A 482 -21.65 2.79 52.74
C GLY A 482 -22.38 3.40 51.54
N LYS A 483 -23.23 4.40 51.81
CA LYS A 483 -23.81 5.37 50.85
C LYS A 483 -24.49 4.77 49.60
N ALA A 484 -25.75 4.37 49.76
CA ALA A 484 -26.71 4.39 48.66
C ALA A 484 -27.83 5.40 48.99
N ARG A 485 -28.04 6.37 48.08
CA ARG A 485 -29.32 7.05 47.92
C ARG A 485 -30.06 6.26 46.86
N ALA A 486 -31.18 5.65 47.24
CA ALA A 486 -32.03 4.89 46.35
C ALA A 486 -32.95 5.84 45.59
N ASP A 487 -32.85 5.86 44.27
CA ASP A 487 -33.98 6.10 43.38
C ASP A 487 -33.81 5.15 42.18
N GLY A 488 -34.68 4.14 42.13
CA GLY A 488 -35.02 3.39 40.92
C GLY A 488 -33.95 2.52 40.26
N GLY A 489 -33.92 1.23 40.65
CA GLY A 489 -33.57 0.14 39.73
C GLY A 489 -32.11 -0.33 39.71
N GLY A 490 -31.89 -1.54 40.25
CA GLY A 490 -30.76 -2.43 39.90
C GLY A 490 -29.42 -2.12 40.58
N CYS A 491 -28.94 -3.06 41.39
CA CYS A 491 -27.53 -3.11 41.79
C CYS A 491 -26.74 -3.85 40.71
N TYR A 492 -25.72 -3.21 40.14
CA TYR A 492 -24.72 -3.87 39.29
C TYR A 492 -23.36 -3.81 40.00
N TYR A 493 -22.63 -4.94 39.99
CA TYR A 493 -21.22 -5.00 40.37
C TYR A 493 -20.38 -4.52 39.18
N CYS A 494 -19.44 -3.62 39.41
CA CYS A 494 -18.28 -3.44 38.54
C CYS A 494 -17.14 -4.25 39.16
N GLU A 495 -16.55 -5.17 38.39
CA GLU A 495 -15.18 -5.63 38.65
C GLU A 495 -14.27 -4.94 37.63
N ASP A 496 -13.15 -4.40 38.13
CA ASP A 496 -12.16 -3.64 37.37
C ASP A 496 -11.39 -4.52 36.38
N ALA A 497 -11.03 -3.94 35.24
CA ALA A 497 -10.00 -4.41 34.32
C ALA A 497 -8.76 -3.50 34.38
#